data_AF-A0ABD3HH54-F1
#
_entry.id   AF-A0ABD3HH54-F1
#
_cell.length_a   1.000
_cell.length_b   1.000
_cell.length_c   1.000
_cell.angle_alpha   90.00
_cell.angle_beta   90.00
_cell.angle_gamma   90.00
#
_symmetry.space_group_name_H-M   'P 1'
#
loop_
_entity.id
_entity.type
_entity.pdbx_description
1 polymer ?
#
loop_
_entity_poly.entity_id
_entity_poly.type
_entity_poly.pdbx_seq_one_letter_code
_entity_poly.pdbx_strand_id
1 'polypeptide(L)'
;MAKASQENSRRCSSVIVYMLPSCYTKKSIMEEVNCKIESIGRETISKSLFDRHWKASCRNYKFHKRGAFAKCDTCVTLKLKLMEERRPDFRRSIEEERNKHMSEQMSRRNVYYAKRALAKAQLEKYLCLIHDKMDQNKTNIPRLANNMKRLHSGESCMPLPVSLTGMLTHGREPDAFCHLSVNGLWPGDPNFTVSSLARCLRDLEFVPDGGDHTGDLSRTTSNIPLFSSLLDQSAFIATMGSEGAIDSTYFQQHGNGNMPSARDTARSPTFKKLPPVLMLQMDNSAKDNKNLHVLAFCSELVIRGVFSKL
;
A
#
# COMPACT_ATOMS: atom_id res chain seq x y z
N MET A 1 18.45 -49.16 -0.51
CA MET A 1 17.12 -49.53 0.03
C MET A 1 16.46 -48.30 0.60
N ALA A 2 15.37 -47.88 -0.03
CA ALA A 2 14.56 -46.74 0.35
C ALA A 2 13.74 -47.05 1.61
N LYS A 3 13.66 -46.08 2.53
CA LYS A 3 12.49 -45.90 3.40
C LYS A 3 12.15 -44.42 3.44
N ALA A 4 11.38 -44.02 2.44
CA ALA A 4 10.54 -42.83 2.52
C ALA A 4 9.51 -43.09 3.64
N SER A 5 9.65 -42.42 4.78
CA SER A 5 8.54 -42.27 5.71
C SER A 5 7.69 -41.12 5.21
N GLN A 6 6.48 -41.47 4.78
CA GLN A 6 5.39 -40.57 4.47
C GLN A 6 5.09 -39.69 5.69
N GLU A 7 5.70 -38.52 5.76
CA GLU A 7 5.19 -37.45 6.60
C GLU A 7 3.98 -36.85 5.89
N ASN A 8 2.81 -37.32 6.34
CA ASN A 8 1.50 -36.77 6.05
C ASN A 8 1.56 -35.24 5.95
N SER A 9 1.38 -34.73 4.73
CA SER A 9 1.01 -33.36 4.43
C SER A 9 -0.34 -33.04 5.10
N ARG A 10 -0.31 -32.80 6.41
CA ARG A 10 -1.36 -32.06 7.10
C ARG A 10 -1.25 -30.64 6.58
N ARG A 11 -2.10 -30.32 5.60
CA ARG A 11 -2.38 -28.96 5.17
C ARG A 11 -2.86 -28.21 6.42
N CYS A 12 -1.92 -27.59 7.14
CA CYS A 12 -2.22 -26.74 8.27
C CYS A 12 -2.91 -25.51 7.67
N SER A 13 -4.24 -25.54 7.62
CA SER A 13 -5.04 -24.33 7.44
C SER A 13 -4.81 -23.48 8.69
N SER A 14 -3.67 -22.80 8.74
CA SER A 14 -3.31 -21.89 9.81
C SER A 14 -4.36 -20.79 9.80
N VAL A 15 -5.22 -20.80 10.81
CA VAL A 15 -6.19 -19.73 11.03
C VAL A 15 -5.38 -18.45 11.17
N ILE A 16 -5.46 -17.55 10.18
CA ILE A 16 -4.76 -16.26 10.20
C ILE A 16 -5.29 -15.49 11.41
N VAL A 17 -4.39 -15.22 12.36
CA VAL A 17 -4.68 -14.42 13.55
C VAL A 17 -4.28 -12.97 13.27
N TYR A 18 -5.25 -12.07 13.31
CA TYR A 18 -5.01 -10.64 13.15
C TYR A 18 -4.70 -10.00 14.51
N MET A 19 -3.57 -9.31 14.60
CA MET A 19 -3.13 -8.65 15.83
C MET A 19 -3.47 -7.16 15.78
N LEU A 20 -4.45 -6.74 16.58
CA LEU A 20 -4.82 -5.34 16.73
C LEU A 20 -3.81 -4.59 17.61
N PRO A 21 -3.50 -3.32 17.31
CA PRO A 21 -2.61 -2.51 18.12
C PRO A 21 -3.05 -2.42 19.58
N SER A 22 -2.08 -2.37 20.50
CA SER A 22 -2.33 -2.33 21.95
C SER A 22 -3.05 -1.06 22.43
N CYS A 23 -3.19 -0.05 21.59
CA CYS A 23 -3.94 1.17 21.90
C CYS A 23 -5.45 1.02 21.71
N TYR A 24 -5.91 0.00 20.98
CA TYR A 24 -7.33 -0.27 20.83
C TYR A 24 -7.84 -1.14 21.98
N THR A 25 -9.06 -0.84 22.38
CA THR A 25 -9.86 -1.69 23.26
C THR A 25 -11.16 -2.03 22.55
N LYS A 26 -11.84 -3.11 22.98
CA LYS A 26 -13.20 -3.38 22.49
C LYS A 26 -14.15 -2.20 22.68
N LYS A 27 -14.01 -1.48 23.80
CA LYS A 27 -14.79 -0.28 24.11
C LYS A 27 -14.53 0.82 23.08
N SER A 28 -13.27 1.16 22.81
CA SER A 28 -12.93 2.21 21.85
C SER A 28 -13.36 1.86 20.42
N ILE A 29 -13.28 0.57 20.03
CA ILE A 29 -13.77 0.12 18.72
C ILE A 29 -15.30 0.23 18.64
N MET A 30 -16.01 -0.18 19.70
CA MET A 30 -17.47 -0.06 19.76
C MET A 30 -17.91 1.40 19.69
N GLU A 31 -17.24 2.30 20.40
CA GLU A 31 -17.49 3.75 20.33
C GLU A 31 -17.29 4.27 18.90
N GLU A 32 -16.19 3.90 18.23
CA GLU A 32 -15.95 4.27 16.83
C GLU A 32 -17.02 3.73 15.87
N VAL A 33 -17.47 2.49 16.09
CA VAL A 33 -18.57 1.88 15.32
C VAL A 33 -19.87 2.65 15.54
N ASN A 34 -20.20 2.97 16.78
CA ASN A 34 -21.41 3.71 17.12
C ASN A 34 -21.41 5.12 16.52
N CYS A 35 -20.29 5.85 16.59
CA CYS A 35 -20.17 7.15 15.93
C CYS A 35 -20.43 7.05 14.41
N LYS A 36 -19.95 5.99 13.75
CA LYS A 36 -20.21 5.76 12.32
C LYS A 36 -21.67 5.41 12.05
N ILE A 37 -22.29 4.59 12.89
CA ILE A 37 -23.72 4.21 12.78
C ILE A 37 -24.62 5.44 12.96
N GLU A 38 -24.31 6.31 13.92
CA GLU A 38 -25.01 7.59 14.11
C GLU A 38 -24.85 8.50 12.90
N SER A 39 -23.64 8.57 12.31
CA SER A 39 -23.38 9.41 11.13
C SER A 39 -24.19 9.01 9.89
N ILE A 40 -24.66 7.76 9.82
CA ILE A 40 -25.54 7.26 8.76
C ILE A 40 -27.03 7.29 9.17
N GLY A 41 -27.37 7.97 10.26
CA GLY A 41 -28.73 8.13 10.76
C GLY A 41 -29.33 6.87 11.36
N ARG A 42 -28.50 5.96 11.88
CA ARG A 42 -28.95 4.70 12.50
C ARG A 42 -28.72 4.71 14.01
N GLU A 43 -29.48 3.88 14.71
CA GLU A 43 -29.39 3.71 16.16
C GLU A 43 -28.13 2.92 16.56
N THR A 44 -27.44 3.41 17.59
CA THR A 44 -26.23 2.76 18.12
C THR A 44 -26.47 1.34 18.61
N ILE A 45 -25.41 0.53 18.61
CA ILE A 45 -25.47 -0.84 19.12
C ILE A 45 -25.08 -0.88 20.60
N SER A 46 -25.78 -1.74 21.34
CA SER A 46 -25.44 -2.02 22.73
C SER A 46 -24.18 -2.89 22.84
N LYS A 47 -23.51 -2.83 24.00
CA LYS A 47 -22.31 -3.63 24.29
C LYS A 47 -22.55 -5.14 24.12
N SER A 48 -23.71 -5.64 24.54
CA SER A 48 -24.05 -7.06 24.44
C SER A 48 -24.24 -7.50 22.99
N LEU A 49 -24.80 -6.65 22.13
CA LEU A 49 -24.90 -6.90 20.70
C LEU A 49 -23.51 -6.86 20.04
N PHE A 50 -22.69 -5.86 20.36
CA PHE A 50 -21.31 -5.76 19.87
C PHE A 50 -20.48 -6.99 20.22
N ASP A 51 -20.48 -7.43 21.49
CA ASP A 51 -19.71 -8.60 21.92
C ASP A 51 -20.18 -9.90 21.25
N ARG A 52 -21.48 -10.02 20.93
CA ARG A 52 -22.04 -11.15 20.18
C ARG A 52 -21.49 -11.18 18.75
N HIS A 53 -21.54 -10.05 18.04
CA HIS A 53 -20.95 -9.93 16.70
C HIS A 53 -19.45 -10.14 16.72
N TRP A 54 -18.75 -9.61 17.72
CA TRP A 54 -17.31 -9.81 17.88
C TRP A 54 -16.93 -11.28 18.03
N LYS A 55 -17.68 -12.04 18.84
CA LYS A 55 -17.43 -13.48 19.03
C LYS A 55 -17.73 -14.29 17.76
N ALA A 56 -18.75 -13.89 17.00
CA ALA A 56 -19.15 -14.58 15.78
C ALA A 56 -18.18 -14.31 14.61
N SER A 57 -17.83 -13.05 14.39
CA SER A 57 -17.14 -12.61 13.17
C SER A 57 -15.67 -12.23 13.37
N CYS A 58 -15.25 -11.91 14.60
CA CYS A 58 -13.90 -11.40 14.90
C CYS A 58 -13.10 -12.31 15.85
N ARG A 59 -13.38 -13.62 15.87
CA ARG A 59 -12.73 -14.59 16.78
C ARG A 59 -11.21 -14.69 16.56
N ASN A 60 -10.75 -14.47 15.34
CA ASN A 60 -9.34 -14.49 14.97
C ASN A 60 -8.62 -13.15 15.19
N TYR A 61 -9.32 -12.11 15.68
CA TYR A 61 -8.70 -10.83 16.06
C TYR A 61 -8.29 -10.87 17.53
N LYS A 62 -7.01 -10.59 17.80
CA LYS A 62 -6.43 -10.53 19.16
C LYS A 62 -5.76 -9.18 19.37
N PHE A 63 -5.83 -8.65 20.60
CA PHE A 63 -5.12 -7.42 20.94
C PHE A 63 -3.67 -7.73 21.29
N HIS A 64 -2.75 -6.92 20.76
CA HIS A 64 -1.34 -7.04 21.11
C HIS A 64 -1.15 -6.62 22.57
N LYS A 65 -0.58 -7.51 23.40
CA LYS A 65 -0.35 -7.23 24.83
C LYS A 65 0.69 -6.14 25.09
N ARG A 66 1.54 -5.88 24.10
CA ARG A 66 2.60 -4.85 24.08
C ARG A 66 2.48 -4.01 22.80
N GLY A 67 2.95 -2.77 22.76
CA GLY A 67 2.99 -2.04 21.49
C GLY A 67 4.09 -2.62 20.60
N ALA A 68 3.76 -3.38 19.56
CA ALA A 68 4.74 -3.82 18.54
C ALA A 68 4.96 -2.79 17.43
N PHE A 69 4.11 -1.77 17.37
CA PHE A 69 4.22 -0.69 16.41
C PHE A 69 5.10 0.44 16.95
N ALA A 70 5.89 1.03 16.05
CA ALA A 70 6.60 2.27 16.32
C ALA A 70 5.60 3.35 16.74
N LYS A 71 5.96 4.14 17.75
CA LYS A 71 5.16 5.26 18.22
C LYS A 71 5.75 6.53 17.63
N CYS A 72 4.88 7.49 17.28
CA CYS A 72 5.30 8.83 16.89
C CYS A 72 6.13 9.46 18.02
N ASP A 73 7.23 10.13 17.65
CA ASP A 73 8.12 10.81 18.60
C ASP A 73 7.35 11.78 19.50
N THR A 74 6.46 12.60 18.92
CA THR A 74 5.59 13.53 19.66
C THR A 74 4.75 12.79 20.70
N CYS A 75 4.14 11.66 20.35
CA CYS A 75 3.38 10.83 21.28
C CYS A 75 4.24 10.30 22.44
N VAL A 76 5.48 9.93 22.16
CA VAL A 76 6.42 9.46 23.18
C VAL A 76 6.84 10.61 24.09
N THR A 77 7.24 11.75 23.53
CA THR A 77 7.65 12.95 24.27
C THR A 77 6.54 13.46 25.18
N LEU A 78 5.31 13.61 24.68
CA LEU A 78 4.17 14.05 25.49
C LEU A 78 3.85 13.05 26.61
N LYS A 79 4.02 11.75 26.35
CA LYS A 79 3.83 10.73 27.38
C LYS A 79 4.91 10.83 28.48
N LEU A 80 6.17 11.04 28.11
CA LEU A 80 7.25 11.23 29.08
C LEU A 80 7.02 12.49 29.92
N LYS A 81 6.67 13.62 29.29
CA LYS A 81 6.28 14.85 29.99
C LYS A 81 5.14 14.62 30.98
N LEU A 82 4.12 13.83 30.60
CA LEU A 82 3.02 13.46 31.51
C LEU A 82 3.45 12.54 32.66
N MET A 83 4.54 11.78 32.53
CA MET A 83 5.04 10.95 33.62
C MET A 83 5.87 11.76 34.61
N GLU A 84 6.58 12.77 34.13
CA GLU A 84 7.46 13.63 34.92
C GLU A 84 6.69 14.75 35.64
N GLU A 85 5.69 15.36 34.98
CA GLU A 85 4.97 16.51 35.50
C GLU A 85 3.96 16.10 36.59
N ARG A 86 4.09 16.71 37.77
CA ARG A 86 3.23 16.43 38.93
C ARG A 86 2.13 17.48 39.12
N ARG A 87 2.32 18.68 38.59
CA ARG A 87 1.38 19.80 38.79
C ARG A 87 0.09 19.58 37.96
N PRO A 88 -1.10 19.59 38.58
CA PRO A 88 -2.36 19.29 37.88
C PRO A 88 -2.64 20.16 36.65
N ASP A 89 -2.37 21.46 36.73
CA ASP A 89 -2.67 22.40 35.64
C ASP A 89 -1.77 22.17 34.42
N PHE A 90 -0.48 21.94 34.64
CA PHE A 90 0.48 21.61 33.57
C PHE A 90 0.21 20.22 32.98
N ARG A 91 -0.22 19.25 33.79
CA ARG A 91 -0.66 17.95 33.27
C ARG A 91 -1.85 18.09 32.33
N ARG A 92 -2.83 18.93 32.70
CA ARG A 92 -4.00 19.22 31.86
C ARG A 92 -3.60 19.81 30.52
N SER A 93 -2.70 20.80 30.51
CA SER A 93 -2.23 21.40 29.25
C SER A 93 -1.50 20.38 28.35
N ILE A 94 -0.71 19.47 28.93
CA ILE A 94 -0.02 18.42 28.15
C ILE A 94 -1.02 17.37 27.64
N GLU A 95 -2.07 17.06 28.41
CA GLU A 95 -3.18 16.19 27.96
C GLU A 95 -3.95 16.83 26.81
N GLU A 96 -4.23 18.13 26.87
CA GLU A 96 -4.85 18.89 25.78
C GLU A 96 -3.99 18.89 24.52
N GLU A 97 -2.68 19.13 24.64
CA GLU A 97 -1.73 19.06 23.52
C GLU A 97 -1.70 17.65 22.90
N ARG A 98 -1.71 16.61 23.75
CA ARG A 98 -1.79 15.23 23.31
C ARG A 98 -3.11 14.92 22.60
N ASN A 99 -4.24 15.39 23.12
CA ASN A 99 -5.54 15.20 22.49
C ASN A 99 -5.62 15.91 21.14
N LYS A 100 -5.08 17.13 21.05
CA LYS A 100 -4.95 17.86 19.80
C LYS A 100 -4.12 17.09 18.77
N HIS A 101 -2.92 16.62 19.17
CA HIS A 101 -2.08 15.80 18.31
C HIS A 101 -2.82 14.55 17.81
N MET A 102 -3.50 13.82 18.70
CA MET A 102 -4.28 12.63 18.32
C MET A 102 -5.44 12.96 17.39
N SER A 103 -6.13 14.08 17.60
CA SER A 103 -7.20 14.59 16.73
C SER A 103 -6.67 14.91 15.32
N GLU A 104 -5.51 15.57 15.21
CA GLU A 104 -4.86 15.84 13.94
C GLU A 104 -4.47 14.54 13.21
N GLN A 105 -3.90 13.56 13.91
CA GLN A 105 -3.59 12.25 13.33
C GLN A 105 -4.86 11.54 12.84
N MET A 106 -5.95 11.62 13.60
CA MET A 106 -7.22 11.00 13.23
C MET A 106 -7.88 11.71 12.03
N SER A 107 -7.85 13.04 11.99
CA SER A 107 -8.37 13.83 10.86
C SER A 107 -7.73 13.41 9.54
N ARG A 108 -6.40 13.24 9.53
CA ARG A 108 -5.66 12.76 8.35
C ARG A 108 -6.14 11.37 7.90
N ARG A 109 -6.38 10.45 8.85
CA ARG A 109 -6.93 9.11 8.55
C ARG A 109 -8.37 9.16 8.05
N ASN A 110 -9.19 10.06 8.60
CA ASN A 110 -10.58 10.23 8.19
C ASN A 110 -10.69 10.69 6.74
N VAL A 111 -9.77 11.54 6.25
CA VAL A 111 -9.70 11.90 4.83
C VAL A 111 -9.49 10.66 3.96
N TYR A 112 -8.53 9.79 4.31
CA TYR A 112 -8.35 8.52 3.61
C TYR A 112 -9.59 7.64 3.66
N TYR A 113 -10.21 7.49 4.84
CA TYR A 113 -11.39 6.65 5.01
C TYR A 113 -12.59 7.15 4.19
N ALA A 114 -12.81 8.46 4.12
CA ALA A 114 -13.82 9.07 3.26
C ALA A 114 -13.55 8.78 1.78
N LYS A 115 -12.31 8.99 1.31
CA LYS A 115 -11.87 8.69 -0.07
C LYS A 115 -12.05 7.21 -0.42
N ARG A 116 -11.65 6.32 0.49
CA ARG A 116 -11.85 4.87 0.36
C ARG A 116 -13.34 4.52 0.25
N ALA A 117 -14.19 5.08 1.11
CA ALA A 117 -15.63 4.82 1.08
C ALA A 117 -16.24 5.29 -0.25
N LEU A 118 -15.84 6.47 -0.73
CA LEU A 118 -16.26 7.02 -2.00
C LEU A 118 -15.83 6.15 -3.20
N ALA A 119 -14.59 5.65 -3.19
CA ALA A 119 -14.09 4.74 -4.22
C ALA A 119 -14.86 3.41 -4.25
N LYS A 120 -15.23 2.87 -3.08
CA LYS A 120 -16.06 1.66 -3.01
C LYS A 120 -17.51 1.89 -3.44
N ALA A 121 -18.05 3.10 -3.24
CA ALA A 121 -19.40 3.44 -3.64
C ALA A 121 -19.55 3.72 -5.14
N GLN A 122 -18.49 4.24 -5.78
CA GLN A 122 -18.52 4.66 -7.19
C GLN A 122 -17.32 4.09 -7.96
N LEU A 123 -17.37 2.77 -8.22
CA LEU A 123 -16.29 1.97 -8.81
C LEU A 123 -15.82 2.47 -10.19
N GLU A 124 -16.72 3.05 -10.99
CA GLU A 124 -16.39 3.54 -12.33
C GLU A 124 -15.85 4.98 -12.33
N LYS A 125 -15.95 5.71 -11.21
CA LYS A 125 -15.53 7.11 -11.11
C LYS A 125 -14.22 7.30 -10.35
N TYR A 126 -14.06 6.56 -9.25
CA TYR A 126 -12.99 6.83 -8.29
C TYR A 126 -12.13 5.58 -8.03
N LEU A 127 -10.82 5.77 -8.09
CA LEU A 127 -9.82 4.83 -7.60
C LEU A 127 -9.12 5.44 -6.39
N CYS A 128 -9.06 4.73 -5.26
CA CYS A 128 -8.32 5.19 -4.08
C CYS A 128 -7.12 4.29 -3.85
N LEU A 129 -5.93 4.88 -3.72
CA LEU A 129 -4.68 4.15 -3.49
C LEU A 129 -3.95 4.77 -2.30
N ILE A 130 -3.51 3.94 -1.36
CA ILE A 130 -2.53 4.32 -0.34
C ILE A 130 -1.23 3.56 -0.57
N HIS A 131 -0.11 4.26 -0.50
CA HIS A 131 1.22 3.70 -0.66
C HIS A 131 2.02 3.91 0.64
N ASP A 132 2.58 2.83 1.19
CA ASP A 132 3.44 2.87 2.37
C ASP A 132 4.76 2.13 2.09
N LYS A 133 5.89 2.81 2.28
CA LYS A 133 7.21 2.24 2.07
C LYS A 133 7.85 1.89 3.41
N MET A 134 8.33 0.66 3.53
CA MET A 134 9.04 0.23 4.73
C MET A 134 10.45 0.82 4.80
N ASP A 135 10.88 1.12 6.02
CA ASP A 135 12.26 1.52 6.33
C ASP A 135 13.26 0.44 5.89
N GLN A 136 14.28 0.86 5.13
CA GLN A 136 15.18 -0.03 4.39
C GLN A 136 15.97 -0.96 5.30
N ASN A 137 16.40 -0.46 6.47
CA ASN A 137 17.18 -1.24 7.41
C ASN A 137 16.39 -2.41 8.01
N LYS A 138 15.06 -2.37 7.95
CA LYS A 138 14.19 -3.44 8.47
C LYS A 138 13.99 -4.58 7.47
N THR A 139 14.39 -4.42 6.22
CA THR A 139 14.10 -5.37 5.13
C THR A 139 15.33 -6.06 4.58
N ASN A 140 16.53 -5.62 4.96
CA ASN A 140 17.78 -6.25 4.53
C ASN A 140 17.81 -7.75 4.89
N ILE A 141 18.32 -8.56 3.97
CA ILE A 141 18.44 -10.01 4.13
C ILE A 141 19.92 -10.44 4.23
N PRO A 142 20.24 -11.53 4.96
CA PRO A 142 19.33 -12.44 5.65
C PRO A 142 18.78 -11.86 6.98
N ARG A 143 17.51 -12.16 7.28
CA ARG A 143 16.87 -11.88 8.57
C ARG A 143 16.96 -13.13 9.43
N LEU A 144 17.82 -13.09 10.44
CA LEU A 144 17.97 -14.20 11.38
C LEU A 144 17.03 -14.00 12.57
N ALA A 145 16.56 -15.09 13.19
CA ALA A 145 15.72 -15.02 14.38
C ALA A 145 16.39 -14.20 15.51
N ASN A 146 17.72 -14.31 15.60
CA ASN A 146 18.57 -13.46 16.42
C ASN A 146 19.54 -12.71 15.50
N ASN A 147 19.29 -11.43 15.25
CA ASN A 147 20.20 -10.59 14.46
C ASN A 147 21.49 -10.36 15.25
N MET A 148 22.58 -10.98 14.80
CA MET A 148 23.90 -10.77 15.39
C MET A 148 24.41 -9.38 15.00
N LYS A 149 24.95 -8.62 15.96
CA LYS A 149 25.50 -7.26 15.69
C LYS A 149 26.53 -7.26 14.55
N ARG A 150 27.33 -8.32 14.43
CA ARG A 150 28.33 -8.50 13.36
C ARG A 150 27.73 -8.63 11.94
N LEU A 151 26.44 -8.95 11.83
CA LEU A 151 25.72 -9.01 10.56
C LEU A 151 25.44 -7.61 9.98
N HIS A 152 25.52 -6.57 10.82
CA HIS A 152 25.26 -5.17 10.47
C HIS A 152 26.50 -4.27 10.58
N SER A 153 27.66 -4.81 11.03
CA SER A 153 28.87 -4.02 11.26
C SER A 153 29.76 -3.85 10.03
N GLY A 154 29.35 -4.30 8.85
CA GLY A 154 30.07 -4.10 7.57
C GLY A 154 31.40 -4.86 7.42
N GLU A 155 31.99 -5.34 8.51
CA GLU A 155 33.32 -5.96 8.54
C GLU A 155 33.36 -7.46 8.20
N SER A 156 32.23 -8.17 8.21
CA SER A 156 32.21 -9.63 7.92
C SER A 156 30.99 -10.12 7.13
N CYS A 157 29.93 -9.32 7.02
CA CYS A 157 28.75 -9.66 6.26
C CYS A 157 28.08 -8.35 5.80
N MET A 158 27.86 -8.22 4.50
CA MET A 158 27.09 -7.11 3.91
C MET A 158 25.68 -7.64 3.64
N PRO A 159 24.68 -7.25 4.44
CA PRO A 159 23.33 -7.71 4.21
C PRO A 159 22.80 -7.10 2.90
N LEU A 160 22.14 -7.91 2.07
CA LEU A 160 21.57 -7.45 0.82
C LEU A 160 20.48 -6.43 1.13
N PRO A 161 20.60 -5.18 0.66
CA PRO A 161 19.60 -4.18 0.94
C PRO A 161 18.38 -4.48 0.09
N VAL A 162 17.26 -4.78 0.74
CA VAL A 162 15.99 -5.00 0.05
C VAL A 162 15.06 -3.90 0.51
N SER A 163 14.43 -3.18 -0.42
CA SER A 163 13.32 -2.27 -0.15
C SER A 163 12.00 -3.02 -0.32
N LEU A 164 11.07 -2.78 0.59
CA LEU A 164 9.68 -3.23 0.48
C LEU A 164 8.75 -2.02 0.43
N THR A 165 7.83 -2.03 -0.52
CA THR A 165 6.69 -1.10 -0.50
C THR A 165 5.38 -1.86 -0.61
N GLY A 166 4.38 -1.40 0.13
CA GLY A 166 3.02 -1.91 0.11
C GLY A 166 2.06 -0.86 -0.43
N MET A 167 1.05 -1.31 -1.17
CA MET A 167 -0.06 -0.46 -1.58
C MET A 167 -1.37 -1.14 -1.28
N LEU A 168 -2.37 -0.36 -0.85
CA LEU A 168 -3.75 -0.83 -0.77
C LEU A 168 -4.61 0.00 -1.72
N THR A 169 -5.50 -0.69 -2.42
CA THR A 169 -6.34 -0.16 -3.48
C THR A 169 -7.81 -0.37 -3.13
N HIS A 170 -8.64 0.62 -3.41
CA HIS A 170 -10.09 0.56 -3.22
C HIS A 170 -10.79 1.09 -4.46
N GLY A 171 -11.94 0.50 -4.77
CA GLY A 171 -12.68 0.77 -6.00
C GLY A 171 -12.34 -0.22 -7.13
N ARG A 172 -11.31 -1.05 -6.95
CA ARG A 172 -10.91 -2.08 -7.90
C ARG A 172 -10.05 -3.16 -7.25
N GLU A 173 -10.17 -4.40 -7.73
CA GLU A 173 -9.33 -5.53 -7.33
C GLU A 173 -8.13 -5.68 -8.26
N PRO A 174 -6.98 -6.22 -7.80
CA PRO A 174 -6.67 -6.61 -6.40
C PRO A 174 -6.68 -5.43 -5.41
N ASP A 175 -6.91 -5.69 -4.12
CA ASP A 175 -7.02 -4.66 -3.06
C ASP A 175 -5.71 -4.41 -2.27
N ALA A 176 -4.68 -5.22 -2.54
CA ALA A 176 -3.37 -5.13 -1.90
C ALA A 176 -2.24 -5.53 -2.86
N PHE A 177 -1.16 -4.76 -2.83
CA PHE A 177 0.06 -5.00 -3.61
C PHE A 177 1.30 -4.90 -2.72
N CYS A 178 2.32 -5.65 -3.10
CA CYS A 178 3.60 -5.73 -2.41
C CYS A 178 4.70 -5.80 -3.47
N HIS A 179 5.62 -4.84 -3.47
CA HIS A 179 6.76 -4.84 -4.39
C HIS A 179 8.07 -4.85 -3.63
N LEU A 180 9.05 -5.58 -4.18
CA LEU A 180 10.38 -5.72 -3.63
C LEU A 180 11.39 -5.14 -4.61
N SER A 181 12.42 -4.48 -4.10
CA SER A 181 13.55 -4.04 -4.91
C SER A 181 14.85 -4.24 -4.15
N VAL A 182 15.91 -4.59 -4.87
CA VAL A 182 17.25 -4.63 -4.29
C VAL A 182 17.81 -3.22 -4.30
N ASN A 183 17.85 -2.60 -3.11
CA ASN A 183 18.52 -1.32 -2.92
C ASN A 183 20.04 -1.54 -2.98
N GLY A 184 20.78 -0.60 -3.59
CA GLY A 184 22.26 -0.66 -3.66
C GLY A 184 22.84 -0.97 -5.04
N LEU A 185 22.06 -1.47 -6.00
CA LEU A 185 22.46 -1.49 -7.42
C LEU A 185 22.22 -0.13 -8.09
N TRP A 186 21.15 0.56 -7.69
CA TRP A 186 20.80 1.89 -8.20
C TRP A 186 20.33 2.80 -7.06
N PRO A 187 20.94 3.98 -6.85
CA PRO A 187 20.47 4.95 -5.87
C PRO A 187 19.20 5.61 -6.41
N GLY A 188 18.03 5.07 -6.07
CA GLY A 188 16.81 5.39 -6.81
C GLY A 188 15.53 5.17 -6.02
N ASP A 189 15.50 5.66 -4.80
CA ASP A 189 14.27 5.94 -4.07
C ASP A 189 13.02 6.27 -4.91
N PRO A 190 13.04 7.38 -5.67
CA PRO A 190 11.87 7.83 -6.43
C PRO A 190 11.52 6.86 -7.56
N ASN A 191 12.52 6.26 -8.20
CA ASN A 191 12.31 5.31 -9.27
C ASN A 191 11.58 4.06 -8.77
N PHE A 192 11.92 3.56 -7.59
CA PHE A 192 11.22 2.41 -7.01
C PHE A 192 9.76 2.73 -6.67
N THR A 193 9.49 3.91 -6.09
CA THR A 193 8.12 4.36 -5.80
C THR A 193 7.29 4.54 -7.07
N VAL A 194 7.81 5.27 -8.06
CA VAL A 194 7.12 5.50 -9.34
C VAL A 194 6.89 4.19 -10.09
N SER A 195 7.92 3.33 -10.17
CA SER A 195 7.79 2.01 -10.81
C SER A 195 6.77 1.15 -10.11
N SER A 196 6.71 1.20 -8.78
CA SER A 196 5.72 0.46 -7.99
C SER A 196 4.30 0.95 -8.26
N LEU A 197 4.10 2.27 -8.27
CA LEU A 197 2.80 2.86 -8.61
C LEU A 197 2.38 2.51 -10.05
N ALA A 198 3.29 2.64 -11.01
CA ALA A 198 3.01 2.30 -12.41
C ALA A 198 2.65 0.82 -12.59
N ARG A 199 3.38 -0.10 -11.94
CA ARG A 199 3.05 -1.54 -11.94
C ARG A 199 1.69 -1.81 -11.31
N CYS A 200 1.40 -1.20 -10.16
CA CYS A 200 0.09 -1.35 -9.49
C CYS A 200 -1.05 -0.89 -10.40
N LEU A 201 -0.94 0.31 -11.02
CA LEU A 201 -1.96 0.82 -11.93
C LEU A 201 -2.14 -0.06 -13.16
N ARG A 202 -1.05 -0.56 -13.73
CA ARG A 202 -1.08 -1.52 -14.85
C ARG A 202 -1.80 -2.80 -14.44
N ASP A 203 -1.46 -3.36 -13.28
CA ASP A 203 -2.03 -4.64 -12.86
C ASP A 203 -3.52 -4.48 -12.53
N LEU A 204 -3.94 -3.30 -12.06
CA LEU A 204 -5.36 -2.97 -11.92
C LEU A 204 -6.09 -2.94 -13.27
N GLU A 205 -5.47 -2.51 -14.37
CA GLU A 205 -6.09 -2.53 -15.71
C GLU A 205 -6.40 -3.95 -16.20
N PHE A 206 -5.66 -4.95 -15.73
CA PHE A 206 -5.75 -6.34 -16.16
C PHE A 206 -6.26 -7.20 -15.02
N VAL A 207 -7.57 -7.36 -14.93
CA VAL A 207 -8.17 -8.24 -13.92
C VAL A 207 -7.90 -9.69 -14.34
N PRO A 208 -7.10 -10.46 -13.58
CA PRO A 208 -6.91 -11.87 -13.89
C PRO A 208 -8.11 -12.67 -13.39
N ASP A 209 -8.48 -13.72 -14.11
CA ASP A 209 -9.45 -14.69 -13.60
C ASP A 209 -8.84 -15.45 -12.41
N GLY A 210 -9.21 -15.07 -11.19
CA GLY A 210 -9.18 -15.93 -9.99
C GLY A 210 -7.83 -16.24 -9.33
N GLY A 211 -6.84 -15.34 -9.34
CA GLY A 211 -5.55 -15.55 -8.66
C GLY A 211 -5.34 -14.70 -7.39
N ASP A 212 -4.51 -15.20 -6.48
CA ASP A 212 -3.98 -14.45 -5.34
C ASP A 212 -2.85 -13.53 -5.88
N HIS A 213 -3.05 -12.21 -5.82
CA HIS A 213 -2.22 -11.23 -6.54
C HIS A 213 -1.47 -10.31 -5.57
N THR A 214 -0.55 -10.88 -4.81
CA THR A 214 0.29 -10.14 -3.86
C THR A 214 1.50 -9.46 -4.54
N GLY A 215 1.28 -8.72 -5.65
CA GLY A 215 2.33 -7.97 -6.37
C GLY A 215 3.42 -8.85 -7.00
N ASP A 216 4.71 -8.49 -6.86
CA ASP A 216 5.89 -9.17 -7.48
C ASP A 216 5.98 -10.68 -7.17
N LEU A 217 5.12 -11.22 -6.30
CA LEU A 217 4.96 -12.63 -5.99
C LEU A 217 4.02 -13.39 -6.96
N SER A 218 3.35 -12.70 -7.89
CA SER A 218 2.34 -13.27 -8.78
C SER A 218 2.40 -12.64 -10.19
N ARG A 219 3.08 -13.35 -11.11
CA ARG A 219 3.05 -13.28 -12.60
C ARG A 219 4.22 -12.63 -13.35
N THR A 220 4.55 -13.33 -14.44
CA THR A 220 5.45 -13.00 -15.55
C THR A 220 4.88 -11.92 -16.46
N THR A 221 5.78 -11.11 -17.00
CA THR A 221 5.53 -9.97 -17.88
C THR A 221 5.04 -10.37 -19.27
N SER A 222 3.90 -9.84 -19.70
CA SER A 222 3.60 -9.64 -21.11
C SER A 222 2.99 -8.25 -21.35
N ASN A 223 3.31 -7.71 -22.53
CA ASN A 223 3.19 -6.30 -22.95
C ASN A 223 1.77 -5.73 -22.83
N ILE A 224 1.66 -4.52 -22.26
CA ILE A 224 0.37 -3.94 -21.87
C ILE A 224 0.26 -2.39 -22.04
N PRO A 225 -0.93 -1.88 -22.46
CA PRO A 225 -1.34 -0.49 -22.73
C PRO A 225 -0.84 0.66 -21.86
N LEU A 226 -0.69 0.51 -20.54
CA LEU A 226 -0.16 1.60 -19.71
C LEU A 226 1.26 1.99 -20.15
N PHE A 227 2.10 1.00 -20.43
CA PHE A 227 3.45 1.27 -20.95
C PHE A 227 3.39 1.81 -22.37
N SER A 228 2.48 1.36 -23.23
CA SER A 228 2.28 1.99 -24.54
C SER A 228 1.86 3.46 -24.40
N SER A 229 0.96 3.77 -23.46
CA SER A 229 0.50 5.14 -23.19
C SER A 229 1.57 5.99 -22.50
N LEU A 230 2.46 5.41 -21.70
CA LEU A 230 3.62 6.09 -21.08
C LEU A 230 4.79 6.26 -22.06
N LEU A 231 4.95 5.34 -23.02
CA LEU A 231 5.96 5.39 -24.07
C LEU A 231 5.52 6.24 -25.26
N ASP A 232 4.21 6.48 -25.42
CA ASP A 232 3.66 7.36 -26.46
C ASP A 232 4.00 8.83 -26.17
N GLN A 233 5.11 9.30 -26.74
CA GLN A 233 5.55 10.68 -26.53
C GLN A 233 4.69 11.71 -27.28
N SER A 234 3.72 11.31 -28.09
CA SER A 234 2.93 12.23 -28.93
C SER A 234 2.19 13.29 -28.11
N ALA A 235 1.58 12.92 -26.98
CA ALA A 235 0.89 13.85 -26.09
C ALA A 235 1.86 14.85 -25.42
N PHE A 236 3.06 14.41 -25.06
CA PHE A 236 4.11 15.26 -24.49
C PHE A 236 4.63 16.26 -25.54
N ILE A 237 4.91 15.77 -26.75
CA ILE A 237 5.36 16.56 -27.90
C ILE A 237 4.29 17.59 -28.31
N ALA A 238 3.01 17.20 -28.34
CA ALA A 238 1.90 18.10 -28.67
C ALA A 238 1.73 19.22 -27.63
N THR A 239 2.03 18.94 -26.35
CA THR A 239 1.94 19.93 -25.27
C THR A 239 3.12 20.91 -25.27
N MET A 240 4.28 20.48 -25.79
CA MET A 240 5.53 21.26 -25.85
C MET A 240 5.78 21.95 -27.21
N GLY A 241 4.78 21.99 -28.10
CA GLY A 241 4.96 22.17 -29.55
C GLY A 241 5.81 23.36 -30.03
N SER A 242 6.43 23.12 -31.20
CA SER A 242 7.13 24.01 -32.15
C SER A 242 8.60 24.35 -31.88
N GLU A 243 9.50 23.45 -32.27
CA GLU A 243 10.59 23.73 -33.22
C GLU A 243 11.31 22.41 -33.60
N GLY A 244 11.32 22.08 -34.89
CA GLY A 244 12.11 20.96 -35.44
C GLY A 244 11.32 19.69 -35.71
N ALA A 245 11.02 19.43 -36.98
CA ALA A 245 10.49 18.16 -37.46
C ALA A 245 11.47 17.01 -37.16
N ILE A 246 11.00 15.95 -36.50
CA ILE A 246 11.74 14.69 -36.36
C ILE A 246 10.88 13.59 -37.00
N ASP A 247 11.52 12.92 -37.95
CA ASP A 247 10.98 11.96 -38.91
C ASP A 247 10.29 10.75 -38.25
N SER A 248 9.11 10.40 -38.76
CA SER A 248 8.17 9.41 -38.20
C SER A 248 8.50 7.96 -38.56
N THR A 249 9.73 7.66 -38.94
CA THR A 249 10.10 6.35 -39.53
C THR A 249 10.65 5.33 -38.53
N TYR A 250 10.85 5.68 -37.25
CA TYR A 250 11.53 4.82 -36.29
C TYR A 250 10.70 3.65 -35.71
N PHE A 251 9.36 3.69 -35.78
CA PHE A 251 8.49 2.69 -35.13
C PHE A 251 7.95 1.58 -36.04
N GLN A 252 8.30 1.55 -37.33
CA GLN A 252 7.63 0.66 -38.29
C GLN A 252 8.36 -0.68 -38.57
N GLN A 253 9.40 -1.05 -37.83
CA GLN A 253 10.23 -2.22 -38.19
C GLN A 253 10.30 -3.41 -37.22
N HIS A 254 9.61 -3.42 -36.08
CA HIS A 254 9.61 -4.61 -35.21
C HIS A 254 8.20 -5.06 -34.81
N GLY A 255 7.51 -5.70 -35.77
CA GLY A 255 6.17 -6.24 -35.58
C GLY A 255 5.88 -7.49 -36.42
N ASN A 256 6.87 -8.31 -36.74
CA ASN A 256 6.64 -9.61 -37.37
C ASN A 256 7.59 -10.67 -36.79
N GLY A 257 7.09 -11.42 -35.80
CA GLY A 257 7.73 -12.60 -35.24
C GLY A 257 6.69 -13.66 -34.92
N ASN A 258 6.82 -14.83 -35.54
CA ASN A 258 5.91 -15.97 -35.46
C ASN A 258 5.58 -16.40 -34.01
N MET A 259 4.29 -16.57 -33.74
CA MET A 259 3.72 -17.21 -32.55
C MET A 259 3.97 -18.74 -32.59
N PRO A 260 4.51 -19.36 -31.52
CA PRO A 260 4.38 -20.79 -31.33
C PRO A 260 3.00 -21.13 -30.75
N SER A 261 2.31 -22.09 -31.36
CA SER A 261 1.04 -22.63 -30.88
C SER A 261 1.28 -23.47 -29.61
N ALA A 262 0.75 -23.03 -28.47
CA ALA A 262 0.60 -23.87 -27.30
C ALA A 262 -0.83 -23.72 -26.78
N ARG A 263 -1.53 -24.86 -26.74
CA ARG A 263 -2.85 -25.04 -26.16
C ARG A 263 -2.73 -24.92 -24.64
N ASP A 264 -3.20 -23.80 -24.10
CA ASP A 264 -3.68 -23.72 -22.73
C ASP A 264 -4.91 -22.81 -22.73
N THR A 265 -6.08 -23.39 -22.50
CA THR A 265 -7.34 -22.67 -22.32
C THR A 265 -7.35 -21.99 -20.95
N ALA A 266 -6.53 -20.97 -20.77
CA ALA A 266 -6.72 -19.94 -19.76
C ALA A 266 -7.41 -18.75 -20.45
N ARG A 267 -8.60 -18.36 -19.99
CA ARG A 267 -9.28 -17.16 -20.50
C ARG A 267 -8.33 -15.96 -20.35
N SER A 268 -8.14 -15.22 -21.44
CA SER A 268 -7.25 -14.05 -21.49
C SER A 268 -7.71 -13.00 -20.47
N PRO A 269 -6.80 -12.36 -19.71
CA PRO A 269 -7.17 -11.28 -18.78
C PRO A 269 -7.96 -10.21 -19.53
N THR A 270 -9.11 -9.82 -18.99
CA THR A 270 -9.96 -8.79 -19.62
C THR A 270 -9.42 -7.41 -19.26
N PHE A 271 -9.07 -6.62 -20.28
CA PHE A 271 -8.69 -5.23 -20.08
C PHE A 271 -9.91 -4.43 -19.63
N LYS A 272 -9.78 -3.70 -18.51
CA LYS A 272 -10.78 -2.74 -18.07
C LYS A 272 -10.09 -1.40 -17.78
N LYS A 273 -10.58 -0.31 -18.36
CA LYS A 273 -10.00 1.03 -18.18
C LYS A 273 -10.05 1.47 -16.71
N LEU A 274 -9.02 2.18 -16.22
CA LEU A 274 -9.01 2.72 -14.86
C LEU A 274 -10.09 3.80 -14.65
N PRO A 275 -10.65 3.93 -13.43
CA PRO A 275 -11.53 5.04 -13.10
C PRO A 275 -10.83 6.39 -13.32
N PRO A 276 -11.52 7.42 -13.82
CA PRO A 276 -10.89 8.65 -14.27
C PRO A 276 -10.29 9.50 -13.14
N VAL A 277 -10.67 9.29 -11.87
CA VAL A 277 -10.15 10.08 -10.74
C VAL A 277 -9.34 9.19 -9.79
N LEU A 278 -8.05 9.48 -9.68
CA LEU A 278 -7.15 8.84 -8.71
C LEU A 278 -7.04 9.66 -7.42
N MET A 279 -7.37 9.03 -6.30
CA MET A 279 -7.15 9.54 -4.95
C MET A 279 -5.94 8.85 -4.33
N LEU A 280 -4.77 9.44 -4.50
CA LEU A 280 -3.49 8.91 -4.00
C LEU A 280 -3.14 9.47 -2.62
N GLN A 281 -2.78 8.58 -1.69
CA GLN A 281 -2.18 8.93 -0.40
C GLN A 281 -0.79 8.29 -0.27
N MET A 282 0.22 9.13 -0.01
CA MET A 282 1.58 8.69 0.27
C MET A 282 1.80 8.69 1.79
N ASP A 283 1.81 7.51 2.41
CA ASP A 283 2.12 7.36 3.83
C ASP A 283 3.65 7.30 4.03
N ASN A 284 4.10 7.78 5.20
CA ASN A 284 5.48 7.66 5.70
C ASN A 284 6.64 8.19 4.81
N SER A 285 6.34 8.93 3.73
CA SER A 285 7.32 9.31 2.69
C SER A 285 7.76 10.79 2.73
N ALA A 286 7.46 11.50 3.81
CA ALA A 286 7.61 12.97 3.86
C ALA A 286 9.05 13.48 4.07
N LYS A 287 9.94 12.68 4.68
CA LYS A 287 11.30 13.14 5.04
C LYS A 287 12.37 12.85 3.99
N ASP A 288 12.26 11.76 3.24
CA ASP A 288 13.26 11.36 2.23
C ASP A 288 12.77 11.62 0.80
N ASN A 289 12.70 12.91 0.45
CA ASN A 289 12.88 13.46 -0.90
C ASN A 289 12.36 12.62 -2.10
N LYS A 290 11.03 12.60 -2.35
CA LYS A 290 10.41 12.05 -3.59
C LYS A 290 9.08 12.67 -4.02
N ASN A 291 8.65 13.77 -3.42
CA ASN A 291 7.37 14.39 -3.83
C ASN A 291 7.45 14.95 -5.26
N LEU A 292 8.57 15.54 -5.68
CA LEU A 292 8.66 16.11 -7.03
C LEU A 292 8.51 15.05 -8.13
N HIS A 293 9.22 13.92 -8.05
CA HIS A 293 9.14 12.87 -9.08
C HIS A 293 7.79 12.15 -9.06
N VAL A 294 7.20 11.92 -7.88
CA VAL A 294 5.87 11.33 -7.77
C VAL A 294 4.82 12.31 -8.31
N LEU A 295 4.91 13.60 -7.99
CA LEU A 295 4.03 14.63 -8.54
C LEU A 295 4.22 14.78 -10.05
N ALA A 296 5.45 14.76 -10.56
CA ALA A 296 5.74 14.79 -11.99
C ALA A 296 5.13 13.58 -12.70
N PHE A 297 5.26 12.39 -12.11
CA PHE A 297 4.59 11.19 -12.61
C PHE A 297 3.06 11.32 -12.58
N CYS A 298 2.47 11.85 -11.51
CA CYS A 298 1.03 12.12 -11.45
C CYS A 298 0.58 13.14 -12.51
N SER A 299 1.34 14.21 -12.72
CA SER A 299 1.08 15.19 -13.78
C SER A 299 1.13 14.55 -15.16
N GLU A 300 2.11 13.68 -15.39
CA GLU A 300 2.26 12.95 -16.64
C GLU A 300 1.06 12.04 -16.92
N LEU A 301 0.54 11.35 -15.90
CA LEU A 301 -0.67 10.52 -16.02
C LEU A 301 -1.91 11.36 -16.39
N VAL A 302 -1.97 12.62 -15.94
CA VAL A 302 -3.06 13.54 -16.32
C VAL A 302 -2.88 14.05 -17.74
N ILE A 303 -1.66 14.47 -18.13
CA ILE A 303 -1.35 14.94 -19.48
C ILE A 303 -1.65 13.85 -20.52
N ARG A 304 -1.34 12.60 -20.20
CA ARG A 304 -1.61 11.43 -21.05
C ARG A 304 -3.06 10.95 -21.03
N GLY A 305 -3.95 11.61 -20.28
CA GLY A 305 -5.37 11.29 -20.22
C GLY A 305 -5.71 9.98 -19.51
N VAL A 306 -4.78 9.43 -18.71
CA VAL A 306 -5.04 8.25 -17.86
C VAL A 306 -5.99 8.63 -16.74
N PHE A 307 -5.76 9.81 -16.12
CA PHE A 307 -6.65 10.39 -15.12
C PHE A 307 -7.07 11.81 -15.50
N SER A 308 -8.21 12.25 -15.00
CA SER A 308 -8.74 13.60 -15.17
C SER A 308 -8.13 14.55 -14.14
N LYS A 309 -7.87 15.79 -14.58
CA LYS A 309 -7.58 16.90 -13.66
C LYS A 309 -8.85 17.20 -12.84
N LEU A 310 -8.70 17.27 -11.51
CA LEU A 310 -9.77 17.67 -10.59
C LEU A 310 -10.00 19.18 -10.62
#